data_AF-A0A1M6N331-F1
#
_entry.id   AF-A0A1M6N331-F1
#
_cell.length_a   1.000
_cell.length_b   1.000
_cell.length_c   1.000
_cell.angle_alpha   90.00
_cell.angle_beta   90.00
_cell.angle_gamma   90.00
#
_symmetry.space_group_name_H-M   'P 1'
#
loop_
_entity.id
_entity.type
_entity.pdbx_description
1 polymer ?
#
loop_
_entity_poly.entity_id
_entity_poly.type
_entity_poly.pdbx_seq_one_letter_code
_entity_poly.pdbx_strand_id
1 'polypeptide(L)'
;MANMPNPPNEQEQKPDEDPGGPPTEVSKPVGDAFPTPVEPGLDQPLPEKGETPPHDDEAKHNPLGETETPPGVPPPGPSDFA
;
A
#
# COMPACT_ATOMS: atom_id res chain seq x y z
N MET A 1 -60.92 -22.35 5.70
CA MET A 1 -60.55 -20.95 5.44
C MET A 1 -59.12 -20.97 4.92
N ALA A 2 -58.89 -20.50 3.70
CA ALA A 2 -57.58 -20.53 3.04
C ALA A 2 -56.80 -19.25 3.40
N ASN A 3 -55.60 -19.39 3.96
CA ASN A 3 -54.65 -18.29 4.10
C ASN A 3 -53.93 -18.12 2.76
N MET A 4 -54.20 -17.03 2.04
CA MET A 4 -53.39 -16.60 0.91
C MET A 4 -52.21 -15.77 1.43
N PRO A 5 -50.95 -16.11 1.08
CA PRO A 5 -49.82 -15.23 1.34
C PRO A 5 -49.87 -14.02 0.39
N ASN A 6 -49.59 -12.83 0.92
CA ASN A 6 -49.44 -11.61 0.11
C ASN A 6 -48.31 -11.79 -0.93
N PRO A 7 -48.46 -11.25 -2.15
CA PRO A 7 -47.37 -11.24 -3.13
C PRO A 7 -46.20 -10.37 -2.63
N PRO A 8 -44.95 -10.69 -3.05
CA PRO A 8 -43.79 -9.89 -2.70
C PRO A 8 -43.96 -8.49 -3.29
N ASN A 9 -43.62 -7.49 -2.48
CA ASN A 9 -43.62 -6.09 -2.86
C ASN A 9 -42.61 -5.86 -4.00
N GLU A 10 -43.05 -5.99 -5.24
CA GLU A 10 -42.29 -5.61 -6.43
C GLU A 10 -42.04 -4.10 -6.35
N GLN A 11 -40.78 -3.72 -6.15
CA GLN A 11 -40.38 -2.32 -6.27
C GLN A 11 -40.64 -1.92 -7.72
N GLU A 12 -41.60 -1.02 -7.94
CA GLU A 12 -41.86 -0.39 -9.24
C GLU A 12 -40.61 0.36 -9.70
N GLN A 13 -39.68 -0.34 -10.35
CA GLN A 13 -38.59 0.29 -11.09
C GLN A 13 -39.23 1.06 -12.24
N LYS A 14 -39.29 2.39 -12.06
CA LYS A 14 -39.78 3.30 -13.09
C LYS A 14 -38.89 3.10 -14.33
N PRO A 15 -39.44 2.82 -15.53
CA PRO A 15 -38.66 2.63 -16.74
C PRO A 15 -37.87 3.87 -17.20
N ASP A 16 -38.07 5.01 -16.52
CA ASP A 16 -37.50 6.34 -16.82
C ASP A 16 -36.23 6.66 -16.00
N GLU A 17 -35.67 5.71 -15.25
CA GLU A 17 -34.31 5.89 -14.73
C GLU A 17 -33.34 5.68 -15.90
N ASP A 18 -32.84 6.80 -16.45
CA ASP A 18 -31.68 6.83 -17.34
C ASP A 18 -30.62 5.87 -16.78
N PRO A 19 -30.19 4.82 -17.51
CA PRO A 19 -29.41 3.69 -16.99
C PRO A 19 -28.03 4.07 -16.42
N GLY A 20 -27.76 5.36 -16.25
CA GLY A 20 -26.48 5.90 -15.82
C GLY A 20 -25.50 5.72 -16.96
N GLY A 21 -25.03 6.83 -17.53
CA GLY A 21 -23.87 6.78 -18.42
C GLY A 21 -22.70 6.04 -17.76
N PRO A 22 -21.69 5.61 -18.54
CA PRO A 22 -20.49 4.99 -17.97
C PRO A 22 -19.97 5.89 -16.84
N PRO A 23 -19.53 5.32 -15.71
CA PRO A 23 -19.14 6.11 -14.55
C PRO A 23 -18.13 7.17 -14.98
N THR A 24 -18.54 8.44 -14.86
CA THR A 24 -17.68 9.59 -15.16
C THR A 24 -16.61 9.77 -14.10
N GLU A 25 -16.79 9.13 -12.94
CA GLU A 25 -15.81 9.11 -11.87
C GLU A 25 -14.67 8.14 -12.22
N VAL A 26 -13.51 8.73 -12.48
CA VAL A 26 -12.25 7.99 -12.58
C VAL A 26 -12.05 7.25 -11.27
N SER A 27 -11.89 5.93 -11.32
CA SER A 27 -11.75 5.08 -10.14
C SER A 27 -10.62 5.62 -9.26
N LYS A 28 -10.97 6.17 -8.08
CA LYS A 28 -9.98 6.68 -7.14
C LYS A 28 -9.09 5.53 -6.68
N PRO A 29 -7.78 5.76 -6.46
CA PRO A 29 -6.92 4.73 -5.92
C PRO A 29 -7.49 4.23 -4.60
N VAL A 30 -7.63 2.90 -4.47
CA VAL A 30 -7.88 2.27 -3.18
C VAL A 30 -6.59 2.47 -2.37
N GLY A 31 -6.55 3.51 -1.54
CA GLY A 31 -5.30 3.93 -0.90
C GLY A 31 -5.40 5.20 -0.08
N ASP A 32 -6.20 6.18 -0.53
CA ASP A 32 -6.38 7.46 0.18
C ASP A 32 -7.19 7.32 1.49
N ALA A 33 -7.86 6.18 1.69
CA ALA A 33 -8.55 5.85 2.93
C ALA A 33 -7.60 5.34 4.04
N PHE A 34 -6.35 5.00 3.68
CA PHE A 34 -5.35 4.60 4.66
C PHE A 34 -4.52 5.81 5.08
N PRO A 35 -4.32 6.02 6.40
CA PRO A 35 -3.46 7.10 6.87
C PRO A 35 -2.06 6.93 6.29
N THR A 36 -1.46 8.03 5.84
CA THR A 36 -0.06 8.06 5.41
C THR A 36 0.82 7.51 6.54
N PRO A 37 1.78 6.61 6.25
CA PRO A 37 2.72 6.15 7.26
C PRO A 37 3.42 7.34 7.93
N VAL A 38 3.53 7.29 9.26
CA VAL A 38 4.33 8.26 10.01
C VAL A 38 5.79 7.82 9.95
N GLU A 39 6.67 8.73 9.57
CA GLU A 39 8.11 8.48 9.62
C GLU A 39 8.57 8.44 11.10
N PRO A 40 9.19 7.35 11.56
CA PRO A 40 9.70 7.28 12.92
C PRO A 40 10.74 8.38 13.14
N GLY A 41 10.58 9.15 14.23
CA GLY A 41 11.54 10.20 14.61
C GLY A 41 11.15 11.63 14.20
N LEU A 42 10.14 11.84 13.36
CA LEU A 42 9.72 13.19 12.95
C LEU A 42 9.09 14.01 14.11
N ASP A 43 8.30 13.33 14.94
CA ASP A 43 7.69 13.92 16.15
C ASP A 43 8.64 13.87 17.37
N GLN A 44 9.84 13.32 17.22
CA GLN A 44 10.83 13.32 18.30
C GLN A 44 11.58 14.65 18.30
N PRO A 45 11.90 15.19 19.49
CA PRO A 45 12.75 16.37 19.56
C PRO A 45 14.10 16.06 18.89
N LEU A 46 14.67 17.07 18.24
CA LEU A 46 16.05 16.97 17.78
C LEU A 46 16.96 16.65 18.99
N PRO A 47 17.96 15.79 18.83
CA PRO A 47 18.97 15.56 19.87
C PRO A 47 19.64 16.87 20.27
N GLU A 48 20.08 16.95 21.53
CA GLU A 48 20.84 18.09 22.02
C GLU A 48 22.12 18.27 21.19
N LYS A 49 22.45 19.53 20.89
CA LYS A 49 23.67 19.83 20.12
C LYS A 49 24.90 19.40 20.91
N GLY A 50 25.60 18.38 20.41
CA GLY A 50 26.81 17.83 21.03
C GLY A 50 26.59 16.50 21.75
N GLU A 51 25.36 16.01 21.83
CA GLU A 51 25.10 14.64 22.25
C GLU A 51 25.46 13.70 21.10
N THR A 52 26.58 12.99 21.24
CA THR A 52 26.92 11.90 20.33
C THR A 52 25.89 10.79 20.55
N PRO A 53 25.18 10.30 19.51
CA PRO A 53 24.34 9.13 19.68
C PRO A 53 25.20 7.99 20.25
N PRO A 54 24.61 7.08 21.06
CA PRO A 54 25.32 5.86 21.41
C PRO A 54 25.80 5.24 20.10
N HIS A 55 27.11 5.05 19.99
CA HIS A 55 27.69 4.36 18.87
C HIS A 55 27.12 2.94 18.92
N ASP A 56 26.24 2.59 17.98
CA ASP A 56 25.89 1.19 17.78
C ASP A 56 27.16 0.49 17.30
N ASP A 57 27.97 0.02 18.24
CA ASP A 57 29.20 -0.78 18.07
C ASP A 57 28.92 -2.15 17.41
N GLU A 58 27.80 -2.30 16.71
CA GLU A 58 27.37 -3.51 16.03
C GLU A 58 27.24 -3.34 14.52
N ALA A 59 27.49 -2.15 13.97
CA ALA A 59 27.73 -1.99 12.53
C ALA A 59 29.21 -2.28 12.21
N LYS A 60 29.66 -3.50 12.54
CA LYS A 60 30.84 -4.07 11.89
C LYS A 60 30.52 -4.09 10.40
N HIS A 61 31.12 -3.12 9.71
CA HIS A 61 31.45 -3.03 8.29
C HIS A 61 31.31 -4.34 7.50
N ASN A 62 30.07 -4.79 7.26
CA ASN A 62 29.79 -5.72 6.18
C ASN A 62 29.63 -4.83 4.94
N PRO A 63 30.58 -4.88 3.97
CA PRO A 63 30.39 -4.15 2.72
C PRO A 63 29.05 -4.59 2.11
N LEU A 64 28.22 -3.61 1.72
CA LEU A 64 26.82 -3.75 1.29
C LEU A 64 26.59 -4.61 0.01
N GLY A 65 27.58 -5.43 -0.37
CA GLY A 65 27.57 -6.27 -1.56
C GLY A 65 28.25 -7.63 -1.39
N GLU A 66 28.72 -8.00 -0.18
CA GLU A 66 29.33 -9.32 0.08
C GLU A 66 28.36 -10.31 0.76
N THR A 67 27.06 -9.99 0.79
CA THR A 67 26.05 -10.99 1.16
C THR A 67 26.04 -12.09 0.10
N GLU A 68 26.33 -13.33 0.53
CA GLU A 68 26.23 -14.52 -0.31
C GLU A 68 24.90 -14.52 -1.07
N THR A 69 24.99 -14.60 -2.40
CA THR A 69 23.82 -14.51 -3.25
C THR A 69 22.90 -15.71 -2.95
N PRO A 70 21.60 -15.51 -2.70
CA PRO A 70 20.72 -16.61 -2.34
C PRO A 70 20.71 -17.71 -3.43
N PRO A 71 20.50 -18.98 -3.03
CA PRO A 71 20.54 -20.10 -3.97
C PRO A 71 19.53 -19.89 -5.10
N GLY A 72 20.01 -20.01 -6.34
CA GLY A 72 19.19 -19.86 -7.55
C GLY A 72 19.34 -18.52 -8.27
N VAL A 73 20.11 -17.58 -7.75
CA VAL A 73 20.45 -16.35 -8.49
C VAL A 73 21.63 -16.61 -9.43
N PRO A 74 21.50 -16.32 -10.73
CA PRO A 74 22.62 -16.45 -11.67
C PRO A 74 23.70 -15.40 -11.40
N PRO A 75 24.96 -15.67 -11.76
CA PRO A 75 26.04 -14.70 -11.59
C PRO A 75 25.79 -13.44 -12.45
N PRO A 76 26.33 -12.27 -12.03
CA PRO A 76 26.28 -11.06 -12.84
C PRO A 76 26.81 -11.30 -14.26
N GLY A 77 26.08 -10.79 -15.26
CA GLY A 77 26.49 -10.87 -16.66
C GLY A 77 27.68 -9.95 -17.00
N PRO A 78 28.30 -10.12 -18.17
CA PRO A 78 29.32 -9.19 -18.65
C PRO A 78 28.72 -7.78 -18.78
N SER A 79 29.50 -6.78 -18.37
CA SER A 79 29.10 -5.36 -18.49
C SER A 79 29.14 -4.94 -19.97
N ASP A 80 28.02 -4.44 -20.49
CA ASP A 80 27.85 -4.01 -21.90
C ASP A 80 28.33 -2.57 -22.15
N PHE A 81 29.10 -2.00 -21.22
CA PHE A 81 29.64 -0.63 -21.30
C PHE A 81 30.96 -0.54 -22.10
N ALA A 82 31.02 -1.14 -23.29
CA ALA A 82 32.21 -1.16 -24.15
C ALA A 82 31.94 -0.60 -25.55
#